data_AF-A0A6A6VWS8-F1
#
_entry.id   AF-A0A6A6VWS8-F1
#
_cell.length_a   1.000
_cell.length_b   1.000
_cell.length_c   1.000
_cell.angle_alpha   90.00
_cell.angle_beta   90.00
_cell.angle_gamma   90.00
#
_symmetry.space_group_name_H-M   'P 1'
#
loop_
_entity.id
_entity.type
_entity.pdbx_description
1 polymer ?
#
loop_
_entity_poly.entity_id
_entity_poly.type
_entity_poly.pdbx_seq_one_letter_code
_entity_poly.pdbx_strand_id
1 'polypeptide(L)'
;MCLHHVMINYLYLIFGHFSRILVCFPTSVSLYTYFIMAKRQGFPKPEVMEGALGYSSASFSKPSFANERFYSDLMQFDDGSDRINREYEEHLYISHHATPSIVSTECNGVKEPQTELTMAGSHAIEVAPFDSLGYYRYEVNILFTFGMNIRLLCSQSEVDEMRRVAQMTRPGSDNPPPTLCKLPTEIRDIIYGFVCDDPESRTVTNCTDDIKGTFTRGIADPSGFFFPMWSDMALLRVNKSLRREVLPHVYRKTTFHVEDMDDLVMFLTAIGDIGRDNVESLSFPLESRISLAALWKDQPESAEVHHLRLPFIHTSNCIMLLKACKRLKHLVLRMEAEILDNRDIADFLSDPCIQGLSELRVKDVCIESLDGEILDSSELVIALKNRIEGL
;
A
#
# COMPACT_ATOMS: atom_id res chain seq x y z
N MET A 1 37.67 8.12 -33.89
CA MET A 1 36.84 7.04 -34.44
C MET A 1 37.25 5.63 -33.94
N CYS A 2 37.87 5.49 -32.75
CA CYS A 2 38.30 4.19 -32.18
C CYS A 2 37.85 3.96 -30.72
N LEU A 3 36.83 4.68 -30.23
CA LEU A 3 36.26 4.42 -28.90
C LEU A 3 34.84 3.84 -28.93
N HIS A 4 34.14 3.88 -30.06
CA HIS A 4 32.77 3.34 -30.14
C HIS A 4 32.70 1.82 -30.36
N HIS A 5 33.75 1.21 -30.90
CA HIS A 5 33.77 -0.22 -31.21
C HIS A 5 34.15 -1.13 -30.03
N VAL A 6 34.71 -0.57 -28.94
CA VAL A 6 35.12 -1.35 -27.77
C VAL A 6 33.99 -1.51 -26.75
N MET A 7 33.05 -0.54 -26.66
CA MET A 7 31.88 -0.66 -25.78
C MET A 7 30.84 -1.68 -26.27
N ILE A 8 30.70 -1.89 -27.58
CA ILE A 8 29.70 -2.81 -28.13
C ILE A 8 30.09 -4.28 -27.88
N ASN A 9 31.39 -4.59 -27.82
CA ASN A 9 31.85 -5.96 -27.52
C ASN A 9 31.81 -6.32 -26.02
N TYR A 10 31.84 -5.33 -25.12
CA TYR A 10 31.71 -5.60 -23.68
C TYR A 10 30.26 -5.84 -23.24
N LEU A 11 29.28 -5.21 -23.90
CA LEU A 11 27.87 -5.47 -23.65
C LEU A 11 27.41 -6.85 -24.13
N TYR A 12 28.00 -7.39 -25.20
CA TYR A 12 27.68 -8.74 -25.68
C TYR A 12 28.22 -9.86 -24.77
N LEU A 13 29.31 -9.62 -24.03
CA LEU A 13 29.85 -10.62 -23.11
C LEU A 13 29.10 -10.69 -21.78
N ILE A 14 28.44 -9.60 -21.36
CA ILE A 14 27.66 -9.56 -20.11
C ILE A 14 26.23 -10.10 -20.32
N PHE A 15 25.64 -9.88 -21.50
CA PHE A 15 24.30 -10.40 -21.81
C PHE A 15 24.28 -11.80 -22.44
N GLY A 16 25.42 -12.32 -22.90
CA GLY A 16 25.52 -13.60 -23.61
C GLY A 16 25.35 -14.87 -22.75
N HIS A 17 25.34 -14.77 -21.42
CA HIS A 17 25.32 -15.94 -20.53
C HIS A 17 23.99 -16.19 -19.77
N PHE A 18 22.99 -15.32 -19.91
CA PHE A 18 21.68 -15.51 -19.26
C PHE A 18 20.57 -16.07 -20.18
N SER A 19 20.85 -16.32 -21.46
CA SER A 19 19.80 -16.70 -22.44
C SER A 19 19.57 -18.21 -22.63
N ARG A 20 19.92 -19.08 -21.66
CA ARG A 20 19.71 -20.54 -21.82
C ARG A 20 19.26 -21.29 -20.57
N ILE A 21 18.28 -20.76 -19.84
CA ILE A 21 17.24 -21.57 -19.15
C ILE A 21 15.95 -20.73 -19.13
N LEU A 22 15.36 -20.49 -20.32
CA LEU A 22 13.94 -20.16 -20.41
C LEU A 22 13.25 -21.49 -20.74
N VAL A 23 12.88 -22.21 -19.68
CA VAL A 23 11.87 -23.26 -19.80
C VAL A 23 10.57 -22.52 -20.03
N CYS A 24 9.99 -22.69 -21.22
CA CYS A 24 8.61 -22.33 -21.50
C CYS A 24 7.71 -23.11 -20.55
N PHE A 25 7.36 -22.51 -19.42
CA PHE A 25 6.20 -22.92 -18.64
C PHE A 25 4.97 -22.28 -19.28
N PRO A 26 3.89 -23.04 -19.54
CA PRO A 26 2.63 -22.44 -19.92
C PRO A 26 2.13 -21.58 -18.76
N THR A 27 1.86 -20.33 -19.11
CA THR A 27 1.12 -19.31 -18.35
C THR A 27 -0.27 -19.84 -17.97
N SER A 28 -0.58 -19.82 -16.67
CA SER A 28 -1.94 -19.72 -16.05
C SER A 28 -1.98 -20.27 -14.61
N VAL A 29 -0.86 -20.32 -13.90
CA VAL A 29 -0.85 -20.27 -12.43
C VAL A 29 0.18 -19.22 -12.09
N SER A 30 -0.25 -18.12 -11.47
CA SER A 30 0.62 -17.02 -11.08
C SER A 30 1.89 -17.56 -10.42
N LEU A 31 3.03 -17.44 -11.12
CA LEU A 31 4.36 -17.83 -10.64
C LEU A 31 4.64 -17.22 -9.26
N TYR A 32 3.96 -16.12 -8.93
CA TYR A 32 3.96 -15.45 -7.65
C TYR A 32 3.39 -16.33 -6.50
N THR A 33 2.26 -16.99 -6.71
CA THR A 33 1.64 -17.92 -5.75
C THR A 33 2.58 -19.10 -5.44
N TYR A 34 3.21 -19.65 -6.48
CA TYR A 34 4.22 -20.71 -6.34
C TYR A 34 5.50 -20.21 -5.65
N PHE A 35 5.90 -18.95 -5.89
CA PHE A 35 7.06 -18.33 -5.24
C PHE A 35 6.84 -18.05 -3.75
N ILE A 36 5.64 -17.63 -3.34
CA ILE A 36 5.26 -17.47 -1.92
C ILE A 36 5.36 -18.82 -1.19
N MET A 37 4.97 -19.92 -1.86
CA MET A 37 5.11 -21.27 -1.31
C MET A 37 6.56 -21.77 -1.28
N ALA A 38 7.37 -21.46 -2.30
CA ALA A 38 8.73 -21.98 -2.44
C ALA A 38 9.79 -21.30 -1.56
N LYS A 39 9.54 -20.08 -1.06
CA LYS A 39 10.51 -19.31 -0.25
C LYS A 39 10.31 -19.36 1.27
N ARG A 40 9.29 -20.06 1.77
CA ARG A 40 9.20 -20.33 3.22
C ARG A 40 10.27 -21.35 3.61
N GLN A 41 11.51 -20.90 3.82
CA GLN A 41 12.35 -21.56 4.82
C GLN A 41 11.48 -21.65 6.07
N GLY A 42 11.21 -22.88 6.54
CA GLY A 42 10.37 -23.06 7.71
C GLY A 42 10.90 -22.17 8.82
N PHE A 43 10.01 -21.34 9.41
CA PHE A 43 10.37 -20.54 10.56
C PHE A 43 11.00 -21.45 11.62
N PRO A 44 11.99 -20.94 12.39
CA PRO A 44 12.48 -21.69 13.54
C PRO A 44 11.31 -22.13 14.41
N LYS A 45 11.50 -23.21 15.17
CA LYS A 45 10.44 -23.64 16.09
C LYS A 45 10.10 -22.51 17.08
N PRO A 46 8.84 -22.38 17.52
CA PRO A 46 8.41 -21.32 18.44
C PRO A 46 9.33 -21.13 19.65
N GLU A 47 9.87 -22.21 20.21
CA GLU A 47 10.77 -22.14 21.37
C GLU A 47 12.09 -21.44 21.07
N VAL A 48 12.59 -21.54 19.83
CA VAL A 48 13.80 -20.85 19.37
C VAL A 48 13.53 -19.36 19.21
N MET A 49 12.36 -19.01 18.65
CA MET A 49 11.95 -17.62 18.48
C MET A 49 11.69 -16.94 19.83
N GLU A 50 10.95 -17.60 20.72
CA GLU A 50 10.71 -17.15 22.10
C GLU A 50 12.03 -16.96 22.86
N GLY A 51 12.97 -17.90 22.72
CA GLY A 51 14.31 -17.80 23.31
C GLY A 51 15.11 -16.60 22.80
N ALA A 52 15.02 -16.29 21.51
CA ALA A 52 15.68 -15.13 20.92
C ALA A 52 15.03 -13.80 21.34
N LEU A 53 13.70 -13.78 21.43
CA LEU A 53 12.90 -12.61 21.81
C LEU A 53 12.94 -12.33 23.32
N GLY A 54 13.21 -13.35 24.14
CA GLY A 54 13.28 -13.23 25.59
C GLY A 54 11.91 -13.22 26.28
N TYR A 55 10.84 -13.57 25.59
CA TYR A 55 9.49 -13.69 26.13
C TYR A 55 8.70 -14.80 25.41
N SER A 56 7.67 -15.32 26.07
CA SER A 56 6.83 -16.39 25.51
C SER A 56 5.59 -15.83 24.82
N SER A 57 5.11 -16.51 23.78
CA SER A 57 3.83 -16.20 23.11
C SER A 57 2.64 -16.23 24.08
N ALA A 58 2.73 -17.04 25.14
CA ALA A 58 1.72 -17.10 26.20
C ALA A 58 1.68 -15.84 27.09
N SER A 59 2.71 -14.98 27.03
CA SER A 59 2.78 -13.73 27.80
C SER A 59 1.95 -12.61 27.19
N PHE A 60 1.53 -12.75 25.93
CA PHE A 60 0.70 -11.76 25.27
C PHE A 60 -0.72 -11.78 25.83
N SER A 61 -1.24 -10.60 26.17
CA SER A 61 -2.67 -10.46 26.44
C SER A 61 -3.45 -10.85 25.19
N LYS A 62 -4.52 -11.65 25.32
CA LYS A 62 -5.44 -11.93 24.21
C LYS A 62 -6.39 -10.74 24.08
N PRO A 63 -6.22 -9.85 23.08
CA PRO A 63 -7.17 -8.77 22.93
C PRO A 63 -8.54 -9.30 22.48
N SER A 64 -9.62 -8.70 22.99
CA SER A 64 -10.99 -9.01 22.57
C SER A 64 -11.32 -8.58 21.13
N PHE A 65 -10.39 -7.90 20.43
CA PHE A 65 -10.58 -7.29 19.10
C PHE A 65 -9.45 -7.66 18.11
N ALA A 66 -8.90 -8.87 18.19
CA ALA A 66 -7.81 -9.29 17.29
C ALA A 66 -8.16 -9.08 15.79
N ASN A 67 -9.41 -9.35 15.42
CA ASN A 67 -9.86 -9.30 14.03
C ASN A 67 -9.93 -7.89 13.41
N GLU A 68 -9.84 -6.83 14.21
CA GLU A 68 -9.93 -5.43 13.73
C GLU A 68 -8.57 -4.72 13.67
N ARG A 69 -7.49 -5.42 13.99
CA ARG A 69 -6.14 -4.83 14.05
C ARG A 69 -5.25 -5.40 12.96
N PHE A 70 -4.41 -4.52 12.44
CA PHE A 70 -3.45 -4.86 11.42
C PHE A 70 -2.05 -4.42 11.85
N TYR A 71 -1.02 -5.02 11.30
CA TYR A 71 0.31 -4.44 11.33
C TYR A 71 0.42 -3.28 10.34
N SER A 72 1.54 -2.56 10.36
CA SER A 72 1.80 -1.45 9.42
C SER A 72 1.78 -1.84 7.94
N ASP A 73 1.94 -3.13 7.60
CA ASP A 73 1.78 -3.66 6.24
C ASP A 73 0.36 -4.17 5.94
N LEU A 74 -0.60 -3.83 6.79
CA LEU A 74 -2.01 -4.25 6.75
C LEU A 74 -2.27 -5.74 6.97
N MET A 75 -1.26 -6.58 7.25
CA MET A 75 -1.49 -7.97 7.61
C MET A 75 -2.33 -8.04 8.89
N GLN A 76 -3.32 -8.93 8.90
CA GLN A 76 -4.18 -9.11 10.07
C GLN A 76 -3.37 -9.59 11.27
N PHE A 77 -3.68 -9.00 12.43
CA PHE A 77 -3.13 -9.45 13.70
C PHE A 77 -3.87 -10.73 14.15
N ASP A 78 -3.19 -11.87 14.07
CA ASP A 78 -3.70 -13.14 14.61
C ASP A 78 -3.01 -13.50 15.94
N ASP A 79 -3.65 -14.36 16.73
CA ASP A 79 -3.19 -14.69 18.07
C ASP A 79 -1.92 -15.58 18.10
N GLY A 80 -1.03 -15.28 19.06
CA GLY A 80 0.12 -16.11 19.45
C GLY A 80 1.22 -16.32 18.41
N SER A 81 1.01 -17.26 17.48
CA SER A 81 2.07 -17.78 16.61
C SER A 81 2.48 -16.79 15.52
N ASP A 82 1.51 -16.10 14.92
CA ASP A 82 1.80 -15.19 13.81
C ASP A 82 2.46 -13.92 14.35
N ARG A 83 2.04 -13.48 15.55
CA ARG A 83 2.75 -12.43 16.30
C ARG A 83 4.20 -12.81 16.57
N ILE A 84 4.47 -14.02 17.07
CA ILE A 84 5.86 -14.37 17.44
C ILE A 84 6.79 -14.46 16.22
N ASN A 85 6.29 -14.98 15.09
CA ASN A 85 7.03 -15.00 13.84
C ASN A 85 7.41 -13.58 13.41
N ARG A 86 6.43 -12.67 13.47
CA ARG A 86 6.62 -11.29 13.04
C ARG A 86 7.56 -10.50 13.95
N GLU A 87 7.39 -10.65 15.26
CA GLU A 87 8.29 -10.07 16.26
C GLU A 87 9.73 -10.59 16.06
N TYR A 88 9.88 -11.86 15.69
CA TYR A 88 11.18 -12.47 15.39
C TYR A 88 11.80 -11.94 14.08
N GLU A 89 11.01 -11.72 13.04
CA GLU A 89 11.47 -11.06 11.81
C GLU A 89 11.99 -9.64 12.08
N GLU A 90 11.25 -8.86 12.87
CA GLU A 90 11.67 -7.52 13.29
C GLU A 90 12.95 -7.58 14.14
N HIS A 91 13.05 -8.56 15.05
CA HIS A 91 14.27 -8.82 15.81
C HIS A 91 15.47 -9.08 14.91
N LEU A 92 15.32 -9.95 13.91
CA LEU A 92 16.38 -10.26 12.95
C LEU A 92 16.75 -9.02 12.13
N TYR A 93 15.76 -8.29 11.61
CA TYR A 93 15.98 -7.06 10.87
C TYR A 93 16.80 -6.05 11.67
N ILE A 94 16.39 -5.78 12.91
CA ILE A 94 17.12 -4.87 13.81
C ILE A 94 18.52 -5.41 14.10
N SER A 95 18.67 -6.70 14.40
CA SER A 95 19.99 -7.28 14.72
C SER A 95 20.98 -7.20 13.54
N HIS A 96 20.49 -7.26 12.30
CA HIS A 96 21.31 -7.16 11.10
C HIS A 96 21.60 -5.73 10.66
N HIS A 97 20.72 -4.77 10.97
CA HIS A 97 20.83 -3.38 10.50
C HIS A 97 21.23 -2.38 11.59
N ALA A 98 21.13 -2.74 12.86
CA ALA A 98 21.56 -1.88 13.95
C ALA A 98 23.08 -1.78 13.97
N THR A 99 23.59 -0.55 13.96
CA THR A 99 24.97 -0.29 14.38
C THR A 99 25.10 -0.64 15.88
N PRO A 100 26.19 -1.30 16.31
CA PRO A 100 26.33 -1.87 17.66
C PRO A 100 26.37 -0.86 18.83
N SER A 101 25.95 0.40 18.63
CA SER A 101 26.00 1.46 19.64
C SER A 101 24.64 1.89 20.21
N ILE A 102 23.51 1.32 19.75
CA ILE A 102 22.16 1.71 20.22
C ILE A 102 21.39 0.53 20.87
N VAL A 103 21.99 -0.66 20.95
CA VAL A 103 21.34 -1.84 21.56
C VAL A 103 21.63 -1.91 23.05
N SER A 104 21.15 -0.90 23.78
CA SER A 104 20.96 -0.99 25.23
C SER A 104 19.56 -0.48 25.55
N THR A 105 18.55 -1.25 25.14
CA THR A 105 17.17 -1.06 25.59
C THR A 105 17.03 -1.58 27.03
N GLU A 106 17.80 -1.00 27.95
CA GLU A 106 17.34 -1.02 29.34
C GLU A 106 16.15 -0.07 29.40
N CYS A 107 14.94 -0.65 29.46
CA CYS A 107 13.68 0.03 29.74
C CYS A 107 13.66 0.60 31.17
N ASN A 108 14.65 1.40 31.55
CA ASN A 108 14.75 2.01 32.86
C ASN A 108 14.12 3.41 32.79
N GLY A 109 12.81 3.47 33.10
CA GLY A 109 12.12 4.70 33.46
C GLY A 109 11.33 5.41 32.35
N VAL A 110 10.77 4.69 31.38
CA VAL A 110 9.81 5.28 30.45
C VAL A 110 8.57 5.67 31.25
N LYS A 111 8.35 6.98 31.41
CA LYS A 111 7.10 7.55 31.93
C LYS A 111 5.94 6.87 31.22
N GLU A 112 4.89 6.50 31.96
CA GLU A 112 3.67 5.92 31.39
C GLU A 112 3.32 6.64 30.09
N PRO A 113 3.36 5.94 28.94
CA PRO A 113 3.11 6.58 27.68
C PRO A 113 1.65 7.02 27.66
N GLN A 114 1.44 8.34 27.73
CA GLN A 114 0.11 8.93 27.65
C GLN A 114 -0.40 8.75 26.22
N THR A 115 -1.71 8.53 26.06
CA THR A 115 -2.35 8.57 24.74
C THR A 115 -2.07 9.92 24.10
N GLU A 116 -1.38 9.90 22.95
CA GLU A 116 -1.06 11.09 22.18
C GLU A 116 -2.08 11.21 21.05
N LEU A 117 -2.93 12.25 21.11
CA LEU A 117 -3.81 12.62 20.01
C LEU A 117 -3.10 13.67 19.15
N THR A 118 -2.83 13.33 17.89
CA THR A 118 -2.36 14.30 16.90
C THR A 118 -3.50 14.61 15.93
N MET A 119 -4.00 15.83 15.99
CA MET A 119 -4.92 16.36 14.99
C MET A 119 -4.11 16.85 13.80
N ALA A 120 -4.36 16.30 12.61
CA ALA A 120 -3.69 16.71 11.39
C ALA A 120 -4.72 16.97 10.28
N GLY A 121 -5.20 18.22 10.24
CA GLY A 121 -6.22 18.65 9.29
C GLY A 121 -7.59 18.11 9.66
N SER A 122 -8.20 17.34 8.76
CA SER A 122 -9.55 16.80 8.94
C SER A 122 -9.56 15.44 9.65
N HIS A 123 -8.43 14.72 9.65
CA HIS A 123 -8.30 13.40 10.25
C HIS A 123 -7.62 13.46 11.61
N ALA A 124 -7.88 12.45 12.43
CA ALA A 124 -7.24 12.28 13.73
C ALA A 124 -6.37 11.02 13.74
N ILE A 125 -5.17 11.13 14.31
CA ILE A 125 -4.30 10.01 14.57
C ILE A 125 -4.14 9.90 16.08
N GLU A 126 -4.58 8.77 16.63
CA GLU A 126 -4.42 8.44 18.03
C GLU A 126 -3.29 7.41 18.16
N VAL A 127 -2.30 7.73 18.98
CA VAL A 127 -1.23 6.79 19.33
C VAL A 127 -1.41 6.43 20.80
N ALA A 128 -1.67 5.16 21.06
CA ALA A 128 -1.84 4.61 22.38
C ALA A 128 -0.81 3.49 22.63
N PRO A 129 -0.35 3.31 23.88
CA PRO A 129 0.35 2.10 24.25
C PRO A 129 -0.60 0.90 24.13
N PHE A 130 -0.14 -0.17 23.51
CA PHE A 130 -0.92 -1.39 23.35
C PHE A 130 -0.45 -2.49 24.30
N ASP A 131 0.84 -2.80 24.26
CA ASP A 131 1.46 -3.88 25.03
C ASP A 131 2.82 -3.41 25.54
N SER A 132 3.20 -3.89 26.72
CA SER A 132 4.51 -3.61 27.30
C SER A 132 5.60 -4.54 26.75
N LEU A 133 5.20 -5.64 26.08
CA LEU A 133 6.08 -6.67 25.56
C LEU A 133 6.17 -6.64 24.02
N GLY A 134 7.33 -7.08 23.48
CA GLY A 134 7.59 -7.15 22.04
C GLY A 134 8.16 -5.88 21.41
N TYR A 135 8.18 -5.81 20.08
CA TYR A 135 8.56 -4.64 19.27
C TYR A 135 7.33 -3.81 18.89
N TYR A 136 6.19 -4.44 18.63
CA TYR A 136 4.93 -3.79 18.27
C TYR A 136 4.14 -3.37 19.51
N ARG A 137 4.57 -2.27 20.15
CA ARG A 137 4.06 -1.80 21.45
C ARG A 137 2.99 -0.71 21.37
N TYR A 138 2.71 -0.20 20.18
CA TYR A 138 1.80 0.93 20.01
C TYR A 138 0.62 0.54 19.13
N GLU A 139 -0.57 0.98 19.54
CA GLU A 139 -1.77 1.00 18.72
C GLU A 139 -1.90 2.41 18.12
N VAL A 140 -1.97 2.48 16.80
CA VAL A 140 -2.15 3.69 16.01
C VAL A 140 -3.51 3.61 15.33
N ASN A 141 -4.45 4.43 15.79
CA ASN A 141 -5.78 4.52 15.19
C ASN A 141 -5.86 5.73 14.27
N ILE A 142 -6.16 5.48 13.00
CA ILE A 142 -6.35 6.51 11.98
C ILE A 142 -7.85 6.70 11.76
N LEU A 143 -8.37 7.82 12.23
CA LEU A 143 -9.79 8.16 12.18
C LEU A 143 -10.06 9.11 11.02
N PHE A 144 -10.74 8.60 9.99
CA PHE A 144 -11.09 9.37 8.81
C PHE A 144 -12.45 10.06 8.95
N THR A 145 -12.57 11.27 8.40
CA THR A 145 -13.83 12.04 8.43
C THR A 145 -15.02 11.37 7.75
N PHE A 146 -14.76 10.47 6.80
CA PHE A 146 -15.78 9.68 6.11
C PHE A 146 -16.15 8.39 6.85
N GLY A 147 -15.80 8.27 8.13
CA GLY A 147 -16.23 7.18 9.02
C GLY A 147 -15.39 5.91 8.94
N MET A 148 -14.31 5.90 8.16
CA MET A 148 -13.36 4.78 8.13
C MET A 148 -12.41 4.88 9.33
N ASN A 149 -12.06 3.73 9.91
CA ASN A 149 -11.07 3.63 10.98
C ASN A 149 -10.09 2.51 10.62
N ILE A 150 -8.80 2.83 10.61
CA ILE A 150 -7.73 1.84 10.45
C ILE A 150 -6.95 1.77 11.76
N ARG A 151 -6.93 0.60 12.39
CA ARG A 151 -6.16 0.34 13.61
C ARG A 151 -4.91 -0.45 13.27
N LEU A 152 -3.76 0.16 13.50
CA LEU A 152 -2.45 -0.40 13.22
C LEU A 152 -1.70 -0.71 14.51
N LEU A 153 -0.98 -1.82 14.53
CA LEU A 153 0.04 -2.11 15.52
C LEU A 153 1.38 -1.69 14.93
N CYS A 154 2.03 -0.75 15.62
CA CYS A 154 3.27 -0.15 15.19
C CYS A 154 4.38 -0.40 16.20
N SER A 155 5.59 -0.52 15.67
CA SER A 155 6.80 -0.55 16.48
C SER A 155 7.16 0.83 17.01
N GLN A 156 8.06 0.88 17.99
CA GLN A 156 8.59 2.16 18.48
C GLN A 156 9.23 2.99 17.36
N SER A 157 10.00 2.35 16.47
CA SER A 157 10.72 3.04 15.39
C SER A 157 9.75 3.67 14.39
N GLU A 158 8.65 2.98 14.08
CA GLU A 158 7.58 3.48 13.22
C GLU A 158 6.88 4.69 13.86
N VAL A 159 6.47 4.59 15.12
CA VAL A 159 5.82 5.71 15.83
C VAL A 159 6.76 6.91 15.94
N ASP A 160 8.05 6.70 16.22
CA ASP A 160 9.01 7.80 16.27
C ASP A 160 9.20 8.47 14.91
N GLU A 161 9.14 7.71 13.82
CA GLU A 161 9.13 8.26 12.47
C GLU A 161 7.85 9.06 12.20
N MET A 162 6.69 8.53 12.61
CA MET A 162 5.42 9.25 12.51
C MET A 162 5.48 10.60 13.25
N ARG A 163 6.01 10.60 14.49
CA ARG A 163 6.21 11.82 15.29
C ARG A 163 7.12 12.82 14.59
N ARG A 164 8.21 12.37 13.97
CA ARG A 164 9.11 13.24 13.19
C ARG A 164 8.38 13.91 12.04
N VAL A 165 7.61 13.16 11.25
CA VAL A 165 6.83 13.70 10.13
C VAL A 165 5.77 14.70 10.62
N ALA A 166 5.03 14.37 11.68
CA ALA A 166 4.04 15.25 12.29
C ALA A 166 4.62 16.57 12.84
N GLN A 167 5.90 16.59 13.21
CA GLN A 167 6.60 17.83 13.58
C GLN A 167 6.98 18.67 12.35
N MET A 168 7.27 18.04 11.20
CA MET A 168 7.61 18.73 9.95
C MET A 168 6.41 19.39 9.26
N THR A 169 5.20 18.89 9.49
CA THR A 169 3.94 19.45 8.95
C THR A 169 3.53 20.76 9.62
N ARG A 170 4.12 21.12 10.77
CA ARG A 170 3.84 22.40 11.42
C ARG A 170 4.23 23.56 10.49
N PRO A 171 3.36 24.56 10.30
CA PRO A 171 3.64 25.71 9.45
C PRO A 171 4.83 26.47 10.04
N GLY A 172 6.00 26.26 9.45
CA GLY A 172 7.28 26.75 9.94
C GLY A 172 7.94 27.69 8.94
N SER A 173 8.23 28.89 9.44
CA SER A 173 9.04 29.99 8.90
C SER A 173 8.50 30.79 7.70
N ASP A 174 8.54 32.11 7.90
CA ASP A 174 8.34 33.22 6.96
C ASP A 174 9.37 33.27 5.81
N ASN A 175 9.64 32.13 5.16
CA ASN A 175 10.47 32.16 3.97
C ASN A 175 9.73 32.93 2.88
N PRO A 176 10.39 33.90 2.21
CA PRO A 176 9.78 34.61 1.11
C PRO A 176 9.37 33.61 0.02
N PRO A 177 8.20 33.79 -0.61
CA PRO A 177 7.74 32.88 -1.64
C PRO A 177 8.75 32.84 -2.79
N PRO A 178 8.96 31.66 -3.41
CA PRO A 178 9.87 31.54 -4.54
C PRO A 178 9.44 32.47 -5.68
N THR A 179 10.40 32.90 -6.51
CA THR A 179 10.13 33.78 -7.66
C THR A 179 9.04 33.22 -8.59
N LEU A 180 8.97 31.89 -8.73
CA LEU A 180 7.93 31.24 -9.53
C LEU A 180 6.52 31.56 -9.01
N CYS A 181 6.32 31.64 -7.69
CA CYS A 181 5.04 32.00 -7.08
C CYS A 181 4.65 33.48 -7.27
N LYS A 182 5.52 34.31 -7.87
CA LYS A 182 5.17 35.69 -8.26
C LYS A 182 4.47 35.77 -9.61
N LEU A 183 4.47 34.68 -10.39
CA LEU A 183 3.74 34.62 -11.66
C LEU A 183 2.23 34.43 -11.41
N PRO A 184 1.37 34.94 -12.30
CA PRO A 184 -0.06 34.63 -12.27
C PRO A 184 -0.30 33.12 -12.30
N THR A 185 -1.35 32.67 -11.61
CA THR A 185 -1.68 31.24 -11.48
C THR A 185 -1.84 30.58 -12.84
N GLU A 186 -2.42 31.28 -13.82
CA GLU A 186 -2.63 30.78 -15.17
C GLU A 186 -1.30 30.41 -15.85
N ILE A 187 -0.27 31.25 -15.65
CA ILE A 187 1.06 31.00 -16.21
C ILE A 187 1.74 29.86 -15.47
N ARG A 188 1.56 29.77 -14.16
CA ARG A 188 2.10 28.67 -13.34
C ARG A 188 1.48 27.33 -13.72
N ASP A 189 0.17 27.28 -13.91
CA ASP A 189 -0.54 26.08 -14.33
C ASP A 189 -0.08 25.58 -15.71
N ILE A 190 0.23 26.50 -16.63
CA ILE A 190 0.84 26.15 -17.93
C ILE A 190 2.23 25.55 -17.73
N ILE A 191 3.08 26.18 -16.89
CA ILE A 191 4.42 25.65 -16.58
C ILE A 191 4.30 24.28 -15.92
N TYR A 192 3.38 24.12 -14.96
CA TYR A 192 3.11 22.85 -14.31
C TYR A 192 2.63 21.84 -15.32
N GLY A 193 1.75 22.19 -16.25
CA GLY A 193 1.37 21.36 -17.40
C GLY A 193 2.61 20.85 -18.13
N PHE A 194 3.49 21.72 -18.61
CA PHE A 194 4.70 21.29 -19.34
C PHE A 194 5.64 20.39 -18.52
N VAL A 195 5.81 20.67 -17.23
CA VAL A 195 6.63 19.82 -16.34
C VAL A 195 5.89 18.52 -15.98
N CYS A 196 4.56 18.56 -16.01
CA CYS A 196 3.65 17.48 -15.62
C CYS A 196 2.98 16.75 -16.80
N ASP A 197 3.39 16.96 -18.05
CA ASP A 197 2.73 16.38 -19.24
C ASP A 197 3.62 15.43 -20.03
N ASP A 198 4.71 14.94 -19.45
CA ASP A 198 5.50 13.87 -20.08
C ASP A 198 4.68 12.56 -20.17
N PRO A 199 4.25 12.13 -21.37
CA PRO A 199 3.26 11.05 -21.53
C PRO A 199 3.84 9.66 -21.28
N GLU A 200 5.13 9.46 -21.51
CA GLU A 200 5.79 8.15 -21.40
C GLU A 200 6.20 7.84 -19.95
N SER A 201 6.20 8.82 -19.04
CA SER A 201 6.78 8.68 -17.69
C SER A 201 5.78 8.57 -16.54
N ARG A 202 4.48 8.39 -16.77
CA ARG A 202 3.45 8.58 -15.72
C ARG A 202 2.58 7.39 -15.39
N THR A 203 2.91 6.22 -15.92
CA THR A 203 2.43 4.99 -15.33
C THR A 203 3.38 4.63 -14.19
N VAL A 204 2.97 4.91 -12.96
CA VAL A 204 3.74 4.41 -11.80
C VAL A 204 3.36 2.95 -11.63
N THR A 205 4.28 2.08 -12.02
CA THR A 205 4.21 0.63 -11.79
C THR A 205 5.00 0.31 -10.52
N ASN A 206 4.63 -0.76 -9.83
CA ASN A 206 5.29 -1.23 -8.60
C ASN A 206 5.36 -0.16 -7.49
N CYS A 207 4.25 0.52 -7.22
CA CYS A 207 4.17 1.43 -6.07
C CYS A 207 4.48 0.71 -4.74
N THR A 208 4.37 -0.62 -4.70
CA THR A 208 4.37 -1.44 -3.48
C THR A 208 5.61 -1.29 -2.61
N ASP A 209 6.82 -1.38 -3.17
CA ASP A 209 8.06 -1.30 -2.38
C ASP A 209 8.25 0.10 -1.77
N ASP A 210 7.98 1.14 -2.57
CA ASP A 210 8.05 2.53 -2.12
C ASP A 210 6.95 2.83 -1.09
N ILE A 211 5.73 2.33 -1.30
CA ILE A 211 4.62 2.45 -0.34
C ILE A 211 5.03 1.79 0.97
N LYS A 212 5.48 0.53 0.97
CA LYS A 212 5.82 -0.21 2.21
C LYS A 212 6.91 0.49 3.01
N GLY A 213 7.96 0.99 2.36
CA GLY A 213 9.03 1.73 3.03
C GLY A 213 8.62 3.10 3.57
N THR A 214 7.50 3.66 3.11
CA THR A 214 7.11 5.04 3.41
C THR A 214 5.69 5.20 3.96
N PHE A 215 4.99 4.09 4.17
CA PHE A 215 3.60 4.05 4.61
C PHE A 215 3.43 4.74 5.95
N THR A 216 4.29 4.44 6.93
CA THR A 216 4.30 5.07 8.26
C THR A 216 4.51 6.59 8.20
N ARG A 217 5.29 7.07 7.22
CA ARG A 217 5.42 8.51 6.96
C ARG A 217 4.15 9.09 6.37
N GLY A 218 3.53 8.38 5.42
CA GLY A 218 2.30 8.81 4.78
C GLY A 218 1.14 8.91 5.76
N ILE A 219 0.94 7.91 6.62
CA ILE A 219 -0.11 7.96 7.65
C ILE A 219 0.09 9.10 8.64
N ALA A 220 1.34 9.46 8.94
CA ALA A 220 1.68 10.58 9.82
C ALA A 220 1.47 11.96 9.18
N ASP A 221 1.19 11.99 7.88
CA ASP A 221 0.79 13.19 7.16
C ASP A 221 -0.55 12.95 6.43
N PRO A 222 -1.69 13.09 7.13
CA PRO A 222 -3.01 12.91 6.53
C PRO A 222 -3.32 13.88 5.39
N SER A 223 -2.55 14.97 5.24
CA SER A 223 -2.67 15.85 4.08
C SER A 223 -2.07 15.24 2.81
N GLY A 224 -1.10 14.32 2.94
CA GLY A 224 -0.42 13.68 1.80
C GLY A 224 0.72 14.49 1.20
N PHE A 225 1.14 15.55 1.87
CA PHE A 225 2.14 16.51 1.39
C PHE A 225 3.58 15.95 1.37
N PHE A 226 3.88 15.01 2.27
CA PHE A 226 5.18 14.35 2.41
C PHE A 226 5.22 12.95 1.82
N PHE A 227 4.12 12.48 1.22
CA PHE A 227 4.09 11.16 0.62
C PHE A 227 5.07 11.09 -0.58
N PRO A 228 6.07 10.19 -0.54
CA PRO A 228 7.24 10.28 -1.42
C PRO A 228 7.06 9.43 -2.68
N MET A 229 6.16 9.82 -3.59
CA MET A 229 6.02 9.02 -4.83
C MET A 229 7.08 9.26 -5.89
N TRP A 230 7.86 10.34 -5.79
CA TRP A 230 8.72 10.76 -6.90
C TRP A 230 10.03 11.39 -6.41
N SER A 231 11.04 10.54 -6.15
CA SER A 231 12.44 10.98 -5.99
C SER A 231 12.92 11.83 -7.17
N ASP A 232 12.36 11.55 -8.34
CA ASP A 232 12.83 12.03 -9.64
C ASP A 232 12.16 13.35 -10.06
N MET A 233 11.05 13.73 -9.42
CA MET A 233 10.43 15.04 -9.66
C MET A 233 11.14 16.13 -8.85
N ALA A 234 12.20 16.69 -9.44
CA ALA A 234 12.95 17.81 -8.89
C ALA A 234 12.06 18.97 -8.43
N LEU A 235 10.94 19.22 -9.13
CA LEU A 235 9.99 20.29 -8.82
C LEU A 235 9.35 20.13 -7.43
N LEU A 236 9.06 18.89 -7.02
CA LEU A 236 8.50 18.60 -5.70
C LEU A 236 9.54 18.79 -4.59
N ARG A 237 10.85 18.78 -4.90
CA ARG A 237 11.92 18.93 -3.92
C ARG A 237 12.31 20.38 -3.63
N VAL A 238 11.83 21.34 -4.42
CA VAL A 238 12.29 22.75 -4.36
C VAL A 238 11.89 23.45 -3.06
N ASN A 239 10.59 23.59 -2.80
CA ASN A 239 10.09 24.19 -1.56
C ASN A 239 8.63 23.79 -1.28
N LYS A 240 8.17 24.08 -0.06
CA LYS A 240 6.85 23.65 0.39
C LYS A 240 5.68 24.33 -0.35
N SER A 241 5.82 25.62 -0.66
CA SER A 241 4.77 26.39 -1.33
C SER A 241 4.50 25.86 -2.73
N LEU A 242 5.58 25.65 -3.49
CA LEU A 242 5.52 25.13 -4.85
C LEU A 242 5.00 23.71 -4.87
N ARG A 243 5.48 22.85 -3.97
CA ARG A 243 4.98 21.48 -3.84
C ARG A 243 3.46 21.45 -3.64
N ARG A 244 2.93 22.32 -2.77
CA ARG A 244 1.48 22.37 -2.48
C ARG A 244 0.66 22.70 -3.73
N GLU A 245 1.16 23.57 -4.60
CA GLU A 245 0.49 23.92 -5.85
C GLU A 245 0.62 22.81 -6.89
N VAL A 246 1.81 22.21 -7.01
CA VAL A 246 2.14 21.24 -8.05
C VAL A 246 1.54 19.86 -7.80
N LEU A 247 1.51 19.40 -6.55
CA LEU A 247 1.06 18.05 -6.17
C LEU A 247 -0.30 17.67 -6.80
N PRO A 248 -1.36 18.49 -6.71
CA PRO A 248 -2.62 18.23 -7.40
C PRO A 248 -2.46 17.94 -8.90
N HIS A 249 -1.61 18.68 -9.61
CA HIS A 249 -1.40 18.47 -11.04
C HIS A 249 -0.71 17.14 -11.32
N VAL A 250 0.24 16.75 -10.49
CA VAL A 250 0.95 15.47 -10.66
C VAL A 250 -0.02 14.30 -10.47
N TYR A 251 -0.80 14.29 -9.39
CA TYR A 251 -1.78 13.20 -9.15
C TYR A 251 -2.80 13.07 -10.28
N ARG A 252 -3.28 14.18 -10.84
CA ARG A 252 -4.27 14.18 -11.94
C ARG A 252 -3.72 13.64 -13.24
N LYS A 253 -2.41 13.75 -13.46
CA LYS A 253 -1.72 13.36 -14.69
C LYS A 253 -1.07 11.99 -14.59
N THR A 254 -1.18 11.33 -13.44
CA THR A 254 -0.55 10.04 -13.17
C THR A 254 -1.60 8.94 -13.20
N THR A 255 -1.25 7.83 -13.86
CA THR A 255 -2.02 6.60 -13.79
C THR A 255 -1.33 5.67 -12.80
N PHE A 256 -1.98 5.43 -11.67
CA PHE A 256 -1.42 4.60 -10.61
C PHE A 256 -1.73 3.14 -10.87
N HIS A 257 -0.70 2.31 -11.02
CA HIS A 257 -0.83 0.85 -11.05
C HIS A 257 -0.34 0.29 -9.73
N VAL A 258 -1.26 -0.40 -9.04
CA VAL A 258 -0.99 -1.05 -7.77
C VAL A 258 -1.03 -2.57 -7.96
N GLU A 259 -0.23 -3.31 -7.19
CA GLU A 259 -0.06 -4.76 -7.37
C GLU A 259 -1.26 -5.56 -6.88
N ASP A 260 -1.93 -5.14 -5.81
CA ASP A 260 -3.10 -5.81 -5.24
C ASP A 260 -3.99 -4.82 -4.45
N MET A 261 -5.10 -5.32 -3.91
CA MET A 261 -6.04 -4.53 -3.11
C MET A 261 -5.43 -4.06 -1.78
N ASP A 262 -4.55 -4.83 -1.17
CA ASP A 262 -3.94 -4.49 0.12
C ASP A 262 -3.00 -3.29 -0.06
N ASP A 263 -2.17 -3.33 -1.10
CA ASP A 263 -1.30 -2.25 -1.52
C ASP A 263 -2.10 -1.01 -1.94
N LEU A 264 -3.31 -1.18 -2.51
CA LEU A 264 -4.19 -0.06 -2.83
C LEU A 264 -4.68 0.65 -1.57
N VAL A 265 -5.07 -0.12 -0.55
CA VAL A 265 -5.48 0.45 0.74
C VAL A 265 -4.32 1.19 1.40
N MET A 266 -3.12 0.62 1.37
CA MET A 266 -1.91 1.32 1.84
C MET A 266 -1.66 2.61 1.07
N PHE A 267 -1.72 2.55 -0.26
CA PHE A 267 -1.51 3.67 -1.16
C PHE A 267 -2.47 4.84 -0.88
N LEU A 268 -3.78 4.58 -0.96
CA LEU A 268 -4.81 5.62 -0.82
C LEU A 268 -4.85 6.20 0.60
N THR A 269 -4.45 5.42 1.59
CA THR A 269 -4.28 5.87 2.97
C THR A 269 -3.10 6.85 3.07
N ALA A 270 -1.95 6.50 2.50
CA ALA A 270 -0.70 7.23 2.64
C ALA A 270 -0.60 8.51 1.79
N ILE A 271 -1.28 8.59 0.64
CA ILE A 271 -1.31 9.82 -0.19
C ILE A 271 -2.15 10.96 0.39
N GLY A 272 -2.85 10.72 1.51
CA GLY A 272 -3.64 11.74 2.21
C GLY A 272 -4.73 12.42 1.37
N ASP A 273 -5.25 13.54 1.89
CA ASP A 273 -6.34 14.29 1.26
C ASP A 273 -5.95 14.88 -0.09
N ILE A 274 -4.74 15.45 -0.20
CA ILE A 274 -4.27 16.04 -1.46
C ILE A 274 -4.22 14.97 -2.55
N GLY A 275 -3.73 13.77 -2.25
CA GLY A 275 -3.71 12.68 -3.20
C GLY A 275 -5.11 12.21 -3.58
N ARG A 276 -5.91 11.79 -2.59
CA ARG A 276 -7.26 11.25 -2.83
C ARG A 276 -8.16 12.23 -3.58
N ASP A 277 -8.11 13.52 -3.26
CA ASP A 277 -8.91 14.53 -3.95
C ASP A 277 -8.46 14.75 -5.42
N ASN A 278 -7.29 14.26 -5.83
CA ASN A 278 -6.69 14.57 -7.13
C ASN A 278 -6.32 13.36 -8.00
N VAL A 279 -6.37 12.13 -7.50
CA VAL A 279 -6.23 10.92 -8.33
C VAL A 279 -7.35 10.88 -9.38
N GLU A 280 -6.99 10.80 -10.66
CA GLU A 280 -7.95 10.67 -11.77
C GLU A 280 -7.98 9.27 -12.39
N SER A 281 -6.87 8.53 -12.32
CA SER A 281 -6.72 7.23 -12.98
C SER A 281 -6.05 6.20 -12.07
N LEU A 282 -6.68 5.04 -11.91
CA LEU A 282 -6.22 3.96 -11.03
C LEU A 282 -6.41 2.60 -11.70
N SER A 283 -5.42 1.71 -11.53
CA SER A 283 -5.46 0.31 -11.98
C SER A 283 -4.98 -0.60 -10.85
N PHE A 284 -5.77 -1.62 -10.51
CA PHE A 284 -5.38 -2.60 -9.49
C PHE A 284 -6.11 -3.95 -9.71
N PRO A 285 -5.51 -5.08 -9.31
CA PRO A 285 -6.20 -6.35 -9.25
C PRO A 285 -7.15 -6.43 -8.06
N LEU A 286 -8.31 -7.04 -8.28
CA LEU A 286 -9.31 -7.33 -7.27
C LEU A 286 -8.93 -8.59 -6.48
N GLU A 287 -7.67 -8.66 -6.08
CA GLU A 287 -7.09 -9.73 -5.26
C GLU A 287 -6.53 -9.13 -3.98
N SER A 288 -6.63 -9.85 -2.87
CA SER A 288 -5.99 -9.49 -1.60
C SER A 288 -5.10 -10.66 -1.18
N ARG A 289 -3.79 -10.41 -1.08
CA ARG A 289 -2.81 -11.41 -0.62
C ARG A 289 -3.19 -11.89 0.77
N ILE A 290 -3.70 -10.99 1.60
CA ILE A 290 -4.10 -11.29 2.98
C ILE A 290 -5.34 -12.20 2.97
N SER A 291 -6.34 -11.91 2.14
CA SER A 291 -7.52 -12.76 1.98
C SER A 291 -7.15 -14.17 1.49
N LEU A 292 -6.26 -14.26 0.49
CA LEU A 292 -5.77 -15.53 -0.04
C LEU A 292 -4.99 -16.33 1.01
N ALA A 293 -4.12 -15.66 1.76
CA ALA A 293 -3.36 -16.30 2.85
C ALA A 293 -4.27 -16.85 3.95
N ALA A 294 -5.33 -16.12 4.33
CA ALA A 294 -6.32 -16.57 5.30
C ALA A 294 -7.10 -17.80 4.79
N LEU A 295 -7.56 -17.80 3.54
CA LEU A 295 -8.23 -18.94 2.93
C LEU A 295 -7.37 -20.21 2.91
N TRP A 296 -6.07 -20.07 2.61
CA TRP A 296 -5.14 -21.20 2.64
C TRP A 296 -4.88 -21.73 4.04
N LYS A 297 -4.90 -20.87 5.06
CA LYS A 297 -4.74 -21.28 6.45
C LYS A 297 -5.94 -22.12 6.90
N ASP A 298 -7.14 -21.71 6.54
CA ASP A 298 -8.38 -22.37 6.97
C ASP A 298 -8.71 -23.64 6.17
N GLN A 299 -8.40 -23.66 4.87
CA GLN A 299 -8.79 -24.72 3.95
C GLN A 299 -7.67 -25.09 2.96
N PRO A 300 -6.53 -25.65 3.42
CA PRO A 300 -5.38 -25.91 2.55
C PRO A 300 -5.67 -26.88 1.40
N GLU A 301 -6.64 -27.80 1.58
CA GLU A 301 -7.01 -28.80 0.58
C GLU A 301 -7.82 -28.23 -0.60
N SER A 302 -8.33 -27.00 -0.50
CA SER A 302 -9.19 -26.36 -1.52
C SER A 302 -8.45 -25.31 -2.37
N ALA A 303 -7.14 -25.48 -2.58
CA ALA A 303 -6.29 -24.54 -3.32
C ALA A 303 -6.83 -24.15 -4.71
N GLU A 304 -7.47 -25.10 -5.41
CA GLU A 304 -8.08 -24.90 -6.73
C GLU A 304 -9.36 -24.03 -6.69
N VAL A 305 -9.95 -23.77 -5.52
CA VAL A 305 -11.18 -22.96 -5.41
C VAL A 305 -10.88 -21.58 -4.83
N HIS A 306 -9.75 -21.39 -4.17
CA HIS A 306 -9.46 -20.14 -3.46
C HIS A 306 -9.24 -18.94 -4.38
N HIS A 307 -8.64 -19.15 -5.55
CA HIS A 307 -8.47 -18.10 -6.56
C HIS A 307 -9.79 -17.70 -7.24
N LEU A 308 -10.86 -18.50 -7.06
CA LEU A 308 -12.21 -18.19 -7.56
C LEU A 308 -13.01 -17.33 -6.59
N ARG A 309 -12.47 -17.02 -5.41
CA ARG A 309 -13.16 -16.22 -4.39
C ARG A 309 -12.73 -14.77 -4.45
N LEU A 310 -13.71 -13.89 -4.35
CA LEU A 310 -13.47 -12.46 -4.21
C LEU A 310 -12.89 -12.15 -2.82
N PRO A 311 -12.08 -11.08 -2.71
CA PRO A 311 -11.47 -10.68 -1.46
C PRO A 311 -12.52 -10.23 -0.43
N PHE A 312 -12.27 -10.56 0.83
CA PHE A 312 -13.14 -10.24 1.95
C PHE A 312 -12.43 -9.42 3.04
N ILE A 313 -11.10 -9.51 3.14
CA ILE A 313 -10.29 -8.66 4.00
C ILE A 313 -10.01 -7.35 3.26
N HIS A 314 -10.08 -6.23 3.99
CA HIS A 314 -9.88 -4.87 3.48
C HIS A 314 -10.86 -4.37 2.42
N THR A 315 -11.81 -5.20 1.96
CA THR A 315 -12.82 -4.82 0.99
C THR A 315 -13.57 -3.55 1.38
N SER A 316 -14.08 -3.46 2.61
CA SER A 316 -14.78 -2.25 3.09
C SER A 316 -13.87 -1.01 3.07
N ASN A 317 -12.62 -1.14 3.55
CA ASN A 317 -11.63 -0.05 3.56
C ASN A 317 -11.30 0.42 2.14
N CYS A 318 -11.08 -0.52 1.22
CA CYS A 318 -10.83 -0.24 -0.20
C CYS A 318 -11.98 0.57 -0.81
N ILE A 319 -13.22 0.11 -0.63
CA ILE A 319 -14.40 0.80 -1.16
C ILE A 319 -14.56 2.20 -0.56
N MET A 320 -14.38 2.36 0.75
CA MET A 320 -14.48 3.67 1.40
C MET A 320 -13.39 4.65 0.89
N LEU A 321 -12.16 4.17 0.69
CA LEU A 321 -11.07 4.96 0.13
C LEU A 321 -11.30 5.33 -1.33
N LEU A 322 -11.81 4.40 -2.16
CA LEU A 322 -12.19 4.69 -3.54
C LEU A 322 -13.30 5.74 -3.60
N LYS A 323 -14.32 5.66 -2.74
CA LYS A 323 -15.38 6.69 -2.63
C LYS A 323 -14.83 8.05 -2.20
N ALA A 324 -13.75 8.08 -1.42
CA ALA A 324 -13.09 9.32 -1.05
C ALA A 324 -12.33 9.97 -2.22
N CYS A 325 -12.09 9.25 -3.32
CA CYS A 325 -11.40 9.76 -4.51
C CYS A 325 -12.35 10.54 -5.43
N LYS A 326 -12.68 11.79 -5.05
CA LYS A 326 -13.71 12.63 -5.70
C LYS A 326 -13.49 12.92 -7.20
N ARG A 327 -12.26 12.76 -7.68
CA ARG A 327 -11.88 13.05 -9.07
C ARG A 327 -11.51 11.81 -9.87
N LEU A 328 -11.72 10.61 -9.32
CA LEU A 328 -11.50 9.36 -10.03
C LEU A 328 -12.41 9.29 -11.27
N LYS A 329 -11.80 9.23 -12.45
CA LYS A 329 -12.49 9.20 -13.75
C LYS A 329 -12.28 7.88 -14.48
N HIS A 330 -11.09 7.31 -14.35
CA HIS A 330 -10.68 6.09 -15.02
C HIS A 330 -10.33 5.04 -13.97
N LEU A 331 -11.01 3.90 -14.03
CA LEU A 331 -10.78 2.78 -13.13
C LEU A 331 -10.56 1.50 -13.95
N VAL A 332 -9.41 0.88 -13.79
CA VAL A 332 -9.11 -0.43 -14.36
C VAL A 332 -9.13 -1.46 -13.24
N LEU A 333 -10.08 -2.38 -13.30
CA LEU A 333 -10.19 -3.51 -12.37
C LEU A 333 -9.64 -4.76 -13.07
N ARG A 334 -8.63 -5.39 -12.48
CA ARG A 334 -8.10 -6.67 -12.98
C ARG A 334 -8.63 -7.82 -12.13
N MET A 335 -9.10 -8.91 -12.72
CA MET A 335 -9.58 -10.08 -11.97
C MET A 335 -9.31 -11.37 -12.75
N GLU A 336 -9.19 -12.50 -12.06
CA GLU A 336 -9.09 -13.79 -12.75
C GLU A 336 -10.37 -14.07 -13.54
N ALA A 337 -10.21 -14.50 -14.80
CA ALA A 337 -11.34 -14.74 -15.68
C ALA A 337 -12.23 -15.87 -15.15
N GLU A 338 -11.62 -16.85 -14.49
CA GLU A 338 -12.28 -18.01 -13.89
C GLU A 338 -13.25 -17.62 -12.75
N ILE A 339 -13.09 -16.44 -12.12
CA ILE A 339 -14.06 -15.91 -11.14
C ILE A 339 -15.44 -15.68 -11.79
N LEU A 340 -15.46 -15.46 -13.10
CA LEU A 340 -16.68 -15.22 -13.88
C LEU A 340 -17.35 -16.51 -14.34
N ASP A 341 -16.66 -17.65 -14.31
CA ASP A 341 -17.15 -18.91 -14.84
C ASP A 341 -18.27 -19.49 -13.98
N ASN A 342 -19.40 -19.83 -14.62
CA ASN A 342 -20.54 -20.51 -14.01
C ASN A 342 -21.17 -19.80 -12.79
N ARG A 343 -20.91 -18.50 -12.59
CA ARG A 343 -21.50 -17.72 -11.50
C ARG A 343 -22.80 -17.06 -11.97
N ASP A 344 -23.85 -17.18 -11.16
CA ASP A 344 -25.09 -16.46 -11.42
C ASP A 344 -24.90 -14.94 -11.22
N ILE A 345 -25.58 -14.14 -12.05
CA ILE A 345 -25.49 -12.67 -12.00
C ILE A 345 -25.96 -12.12 -10.66
N ALA A 346 -27.04 -12.66 -10.08
CA ALA A 346 -27.54 -12.20 -8.80
C ALA A 346 -26.54 -12.52 -7.68
N ASP A 347 -25.96 -13.72 -7.69
CA ASP A 347 -24.95 -14.13 -6.72
C ASP A 347 -23.69 -13.26 -6.80
N PHE A 348 -23.16 -13.03 -8.01
CA PHE A 348 -22.00 -12.16 -8.23
C PHE A 348 -22.24 -10.73 -7.75
N LEU A 349 -23.39 -10.14 -8.09
CA LEU A 349 -23.73 -8.77 -7.70
C LEU A 349 -24.11 -8.61 -6.22
N SER A 350 -24.41 -9.72 -5.54
CA SER A 350 -24.68 -9.75 -4.09
C SER A 350 -23.41 -9.86 -3.25
N ASP A 351 -22.27 -10.17 -3.86
CA ASP A 351 -20.98 -10.24 -3.18
C ASP A 351 -20.63 -8.86 -2.57
N PRO A 352 -20.22 -8.77 -1.29
CA PRO A 352 -19.94 -7.50 -0.63
C PRO A 352 -18.91 -6.63 -1.35
N CYS A 353 -17.91 -7.24 -2.00
CA CYS A 353 -16.91 -6.52 -2.78
C CYS A 353 -17.54 -5.90 -4.02
N ILE A 354 -18.28 -6.69 -4.79
CA ILE A 354 -18.94 -6.25 -6.03
C ILE A 354 -20.04 -5.24 -5.74
N GLN A 355 -20.81 -5.45 -4.67
CA GLN A 355 -21.82 -4.50 -4.21
C GLN A 355 -21.18 -3.16 -3.85
N GLY A 356 -20.07 -3.17 -3.09
CA GLY A 356 -19.35 -1.96 -2.74
C GLY A 356 -18.78 -1.22 -3.96
N LEU A 357 -18.22 -1.95 -4.93
CA LEU A 357 -17.76 -1.38 -6.20
C LEU A 357 -18.93 -0.77 -6.98
N SER A 358 -20.08 -1.45 -7.05
CA SER A 358 -21.29 -0.97 -7.75
C SER A 358 -21.83 0.36 -7.22
N GLU A 359 -21.45 0.75 -6.00
CA GLU A 359 -21.81 2.04 -5.39
C GLU A 359 -20.88 3.19 -5.80
N LEU A 360 -19.79 2.89 -6.49
CA LEU A 360 -18.90 3.91 -7.06
C LEU A 360 -19.57 4.63 -8.23
N ARG A 361 -19.05 5.81 -8.57
CA ARG A 361 -19.50 6.63 -9.70
C ARG A 361 -18.29 7.09 -10.49
N VAL A 362 -17.84 6.24 -11.40
CA VAL A 362 -16.63 6.45 -12.21
C VAL A 362 -17.03 6.54 -13.67
N LYS A 363 -16.43 7.48 -14.42
CA LYS A 363 -16.86 7.78 -15.79
C LYS A 363 -16.50 6.67 -16.78
N ASP A 364 -15.35 6.04 -16.60
CA ASP A 364 -14.75 5.12 -17.55
C ASP A 364 -14.16 3.93 -16.78
N VAL A 365 -14.79 2.76 -16.94
CA VAL A 365 -14.39 1.54 -16.24
C VAL A 365 -13.93 0.49 -17.25
N CYS A 366 -12.67 0.06 -17.09
CA CYS A 366 -12.15 -1.10 -17.79
C CYS A 366 -12.10 -2.29 -16.83
N ILE A 367 -12.54 -3.47 -17.27
CA ILE A 367 -12.38 -4.71 -16.52
C ILE A 367 -11.57 -5.67 -17.38
N GLU A 368 -10.44 -6.09 -16.86
CA GLU A 368 -9.44 -6.90 -17.56
C GLU A 368 -9.14 -8.18 -16.77
N SER A 369 -8.63 -9.20 -17.46
CA SER A 369 -8.00 -10.35 -16.82
C SER A 369 -6.69 -9.94 -16.15
N LEU A 370 -6.12 -10.80 -15.31
CA LEU A 370 -4.78 -10.57 -14.78
C LEU A 370 -3.71 -10.52 -15.88
N ASP A 371 -3.96 -11.18 -17.02
CA ASP A 371 -3.11 -11.16 -18.21
C ASP A 371 -3.35 -9.92 -19.11
N GLY A 372 -4.29 -9.04 -18.74
CA GLY A 372 -4.59 -7.79 -19.44
C GLY A 372 -5.58 -7.93 -20.61
N GLU A 373 -6.29 -9.06 -20.70
CA GLU A 373 -7.34 -9.24 -21.72
C GLU A 373 -8.64 -8.57 -21.26
N ILE A 374 -9.26 -7.78 -22.13
CA ILE A 374 -10.52 -7.08 -21.79
C ILE A 374 -11.67 -8.10 -21.66
N LEU A 375 -12.37 -8.07 -20.53
CA LEU A 375 -13.43 -9.03 -20.19
C LEU A 375 -14.85 -8.56 -20.56
N ASP A 376 -14.97 -7.58 -21.45
CA ASP A 376 -16.24 -6.93 -21.85
C ASP A 376 -17.27 -7.86 -22.51
N SER A 377 -16.91 -9.10 -22.83
CA SER A 377 -17.84 -10.11 -23.37
C SER A 377 -18.69 -10.80 -22.30
N SER A 378 -18.31 -10.72 -21.02
CA SER A 378 -19.03 -11.36 -19.92
C SER A 378 -20.23 -10.53 -19.46
N GLU A 379 -21.40 -11.17 -19.34
CA GLU A 379 -22.63 -10.51 -18.83
C GLU A 379 -22.45 -9.97 -17.40
N LEU A 380 -21.64 -10.65 -16.58
CA LEU A 380 -21.30 -10.22 -15.22
C LEU A 380 -20.50 -8.91 -15.22
N VAL A 381 -19.51 -8.83 -16.10
CA VAL A 381 -18.64 -7.66 -16.28
C VAL A 381 -19.45 -6.48 -16.80
N ILE A 382 -20.29 -6.70 -17.82
CA ILE A 382 -21.19 -5.67 -18.35
C ILE A 382 -22.12 -5.15 -17.25
N ALA A 383 -22.73 -6.04 -16.46
CA ALA A 383 -23.62 -5.65 -15.37
C ALA A 383 -22.91 -4.82 -14.30
N LEU A 384 -21.68 -5.18 -13.93
CA LEU A 384 -20.87 -4.42 -12.98
C LEU A 384 -20.47 -3.05 -13.54
N LYS A 385 -19.96 -2.99 -14.78
CA LYS A 385 -19.59 -1.74 -15.44
C LYS A 385 -20.74 -0.74 -15.48
N ASN A 386 -21.93 -1.19 -15.91
CA ASN A 386 -23.13 -0.35 -15.96
C ASN A 386 -23.44 0.25 -14.57
N ARG A 387 -23.36 -0.54 -13.49
CA ARG A 387 -23.60 -0.06 -12.13
C ARG A 387 -22.57 0.97 -11.66
N ILE A 388 -21.29 0.77 -11.96
CA ILE A 388 -20.21 1.69 -11.57
C ILE A 388 -20.30 2.99 -12.37
N GLU A 389 -20.58 2.91 -13.67
CA GLU A 389 -20.70 4.06 -14.57
C GLU A 389 -22.02 4.82 -14.36
N GLY A 390 -23.01 4.19 -13.73
CA GLY A 390 -24.33 4.77 -13.49
C GLY A 390 -25.23 4.77 -14.72
N LEU A 391 -25.04 3.79 -15.62
CA LEU A 391 -25.88 3.48 -16.77
C LEU A 391 -26.92 2.41 -16.40
#